data_AF-A0A918FFJ6-F1
#
_entry.id   AF-A0A918FFJ6-F1
#
_cell.length_a   1.000
_cell.length_b   1.000
_cell.length_c   1.000
_cell.angle_alpha   90.00
_cell.angle_beta   90.00
_cell.angle_gamma   90.00
#
_symmetry.space_group_name_H-M   'P 1'
#
loop_
_entity.id
_entity.type
_entity.pdbx_description
1 polymer ?
#
loop_
_entity_poly.entity_id
_entity_poly.type
_entity_poly.pdbx_seq_one_letter_code
_entity_poly.pdbx_strand_id
1 'polypeptide(L)' 'MGGAPGEHVGTVIGVDGESLHMQQEGAGEVWIPLAWVSWTDDRTIHLSKTASEFAEGAEQQAPSRQVRP' A
#
# COMPACT_ATOMS: atom_id res chain seq x y z
N MET A 1 -18.78 -16.56 -7.78
CA MET A 1 -17.88 -16.99 -6.69
C MET A 1 -17.28 -15.73 -6.10
N GLY A 2 -17.74 -15.30 -4.94
CA GLY A 2 -17.10 -14.18 -4.24
C GLY A 2 -15.86 -14.73 -3.55
N GLY A 3 -14.67 -14.34 -4.02
CA GLY A 3 -13.43 -14.61 -3.28
C GLY A 3 -13.55 -13.99 -1.90
N ALA A 4 -13.09 -14.70 -0.86
CA ALA A 4 -13.10 -14.18 0.50
C ALA A 4 -12.48 -12.77 0.51
N PRO A 5 -13.06 -11.80 1.25
CA PRO A 5 -12.43 -10.50 1.40
C PRO A 5 -11.02 -10.70 1.94
N GLY A 6 -10.03 -10.09 1.28
CA GLY A 6 -8.66 -10.08 1.77
C GLY A 6 -8.57 -9.38 3.13
N GLU A 7 -7.45 -9.56 3.82
CA GLU A 7 -7.19 -8.87 5.09
C GLU A 7 -7.01 -7.36 4.86
N HIS A 8 -7.70 -6.54 5.65
CA HIS A 8 -7.57 -5.08 5.57
C HIS A 8 -6.26 -4.64 6.25
N VAL A 9 -5.32 -4.15 5.47
CA VAL A 9 -3.99 -3.73 5.95
C VAL A 9 -3.89 -2.23 6.23
N GLY A 10 -4.80 -1.40 5.71
CA GLY A 10 -4.76 0.04 5.90
C GLY A 10 -5.64 0.80 4.91
N THR A 11 -5.73 2.11 5.13
CA THR A 11 -6.52 3.03 4.30
C THR A 11 -5.60 3.91 3.46
N VAL A 12 -5.87 4.03 2.17
CA VAL A 12 -5.12 4.94 1.30
C VAL A 12 -5.47 6.38 1.65
N ILE A 13 -4.45 7.18 1.93
CA ILE A 13 -4.57 8.61 2.26
C ILE A 13 -3.95 9.51 1.18
N GLY A 14 -3.17 8.95 0.26
CA GLY A 14 -2.64 9.68 -0.88
C GLY A 14 -1.81 8.82 -1.83
N VAL A 15 -1.26 9.47 -2.86
CA VAL A 15 -0.33 8.87 -3.82
C VAL A 15 0.84 9.83 -3.99
N ASP A 16 2.07 9.35 -3.85
CA ASP A 16 3.30 10.12 -4.06
C ASP A 16 4.16 9.45 -5.13
N GLY A 17 4.10 9.99 -6.36
CA GLY A 17 4.85 9.47 -7.50
C GLY A 17 4.49 8.01 -7.82
N GLU A 18 5.42 7.10 -7.51
CA GLU A 18 5.30 5.66 -7.78
C GLU A 18 4.84 4.85 -6.56
N SER A 19 4.47 5.51 -5.46
CA SER A 19 4.05 4.86 -4.21
C SER A 19 2.68 5.33 -3.73
N LEU A 20 1.92 4.41 -3.15
CA LEU A 20 0.73 4.70 -2.36
C LEU A 20 1.11 5.10 -0.96
N HIS A 21 0.53 6.18 -0.48
CA HIS A 21 0.59 6.60 0.92
C HIS A 21 -0.65 6.08 1.64
N MET A 22 -0.43 5.28 2.69
CA MET A 22 -1.46 4.56 3.41
C MET A 22 -1.34 4.80 4.92
N GLN A 23 -2.48 4.85 5.61
CA GLN A 23 -2.55 4.79 7.06
C GLN A 23 -2.78 3.33 7.48
N GLN A 24 -1.79 2.74 8.13
CA GLN A 24 -1.88 1.41 8.73
C GLN A 24 -2.28 1.52 10.21
N GLU A 25 -3.26 0.73 10.62
CA GLU A 25 -3.68 0.66 12.02
C GLU A 25 -2.55 0.08 12.88
N GLY A 26 -2.15 0.82 13.93
CA GLY A 26 -1.09 0.42 14.86
C GLY A 26 0.35 0.72 14.42
N ALA A 27 0.60 0.98 13.13
CA ALA A 27 1.95 1.29 12.62
C ALA A 27 2.12 2.74 12.14
N GLY A 28 1.02 3.48 11.88
CA GLY A 28 1.09 4.87 11.44
C GLY A 28 1.01 5.01 9.92
N GLU A 29 1.67 6.04 9.38
CA GLU A 29 1.74 6.28 7.94
C GLU A 29 2.79 5.36 7.30
N VAL A 30 2.42 4.71 6.19
CA VAL A 30 3.27 3.79 5.45
C VAL A 30 3.17 4.01 3.95
N TRP A 31 4.22 3.65 3.23
CA TRP A 31 4.32 3.75 1.79
C TRP A 31 4.54 2.37 1.18
N ILE A 32 3.79 2.07 0.13
CA ILE A 32 3.99 0.87 -0.70
C ILE A 32 4.11 1.26 -2.17
N PRO A 33 4.88 0.53 -2.98
CA PRO A 33 4.97 0.81 -4.41
C PRO A 33 3.63 0.48 -5.10
N LEU A 34 3.23 1.31 -6.07
CA LEU A 34 2.05 1.09 -6.91
C LEU A 34 2.09 -0.26 -7.65
N ALA A 35 3.28 -0.81 -7.89
CA ALA A 35 3.47 -2.13 -8.47
C ALA A 35 2.85 -3.28 -7.66
N TRP A 36 2.50 -3.05 -6.39
CA TRP A 36 1.81 -4.03 -5.55
C TRP A 36 0.30 -4.02 -5.76
N VAL A 37 -0.25 -3.02 -6.44
CA VAL A 37 -1.68 -2.96 -6.75
C VAL A 37 -1.98 -4.00 -7.83
N SER A 38 -2.86 -4.95 -7.49
CA SER A 38 -3.35 -5.97 -8.41
C SER A 38 -4.52 -5.43 -9.22
N TRP A 39 -5.51 -4.89 -8.53
CA TRP A 39 -6.69 -4.27 -9.13
C TRP A 39 -7.38 -3.34 -8.13
N THR A 40 -8.30 -2.52 -8.63
CA THR A 40 -9.04 -1.53 -7.84
C THR A 40 -10.53 -1.63 -8.15
N ASP A 41 -11.36 -1.54 -7.12
CA ASP A 41 -12.80 -1.29 -7.22
C ASP A 41 -13.14 0.11 -6.72
N ASP A 42 -14.43 0.46 -6.74
CA ASP A 42 -14.94 1.81 -6.47
C ASP A 42 -14.42 2.42 -5.15
N ARG A 43 -14.08 1.59 -4.16
CA ARG A 43 -13.61 2.02 -2.84
C ARG A 43 -12.44 1.24 -2.24
N THR A 44 -12.01 0.14 -2.88
CA THR A 44 -10.96 -0.73 -2.34
C THR A 44 -9.83 -0.88 -3.34
N ILE A 45 -8.61 -0.92 -2.80
CA ILE A 45 -7.41 -1.32 -3.54
C ILE A 45 -7.07 -2.73 -3.11
N HIS A 46 -6.99 -3.64 -4.08
CA HIS A 46 -6.56 -5.01 -3.86
C HIS A 46 -5.08 -5.14 -4.21
N LEU A 47 -4.29 -5.57 -3.23
CA LEU A 47 -2.87 -5.81 -3.42
C LEU A 47 -2.62 -7.23 -3.94
N SER A 48 -1.57 -7.41 -4.72
CA SER A 48 -1.04 -8.72 -5.11
C SER A 48 -0.18 -9.35 -4.01
N LYS A 49 -0.18 -8.76 -2.81
CA LYS A 49 0.62 -9.12 -1.64
C LYS A 49 -0.27 -9.60 -0.50
N THR A 50 0.23 -10.56 0.26
CA THR A 50 -0.38 -10.95 1.53
C THR A 50 -0.16 -9.87 2.60
N ALA A 51 -0.94 -9.91 3.68
CA ALA A 51 -0.77 -8.95 4.78
C ALA A 51 0.61 -9.06 5.47
N SER A 52 1.19 -10.25 5.52
CA SER A 52 2.55 -10.46 6.03
C SER A 52 3.60 -9.80 5.13
N GLU A 53 3.54 -10.03 3.82
CA GLU A 53 4.43 -9.36 2.85
C GLU A 53 4.25 -7.84 2.87
N PHE A 54 3.01 -7.37 3.12
CA PHE A 54 2.73 -5.96 3.31
C PHE A 54 3.46 -5.41 4.54
N ALA A 55 3.34 -6.05 5.70
CA ALA A 55 3.99 -5.60 6.92
C ALA A 55 5.53 -5.62 6.82
N GLU A 56 6.10 -6.55 6.05
CA GLU A 56 7.55 -6.66 5.86
C GLU A 56 8.12 -5.64 4.86
N GLY A 57 7.35 -5.26 3.83
CA GLY A 57 7.85 -4.38 2.77
C GLY A 57 7.22 -2.98 2.71
N ALA A 58 6.22 -2.68 3.54
CA ALA A 58 5.73 -1.32 3.70
C ALA A 58 6.77 -0.47 4.45
N GLU A 59 7.08 0.69 3.88
CA GLU A 59 8.08 1.60 4.45
C GLU A 59 7.39 2.66 5.31
N GLN A 60 7.95 3.03 6.47
CA GLN A 60 7.43 4.13 7.31
C GLN A 60 8.02 5.50 6.95
N GLN A 61 8.82 5.55 5.88
CA GLN A 61 9.40 6.78 5.37
C GLN A 61 8.94 6.94 3.93
N ALA A 62 8.64 8.18 3.54
CA ALA A 62 8.36 8.48 2.14
C ALA A 62 9.53 7.99 1.28
N PRO A 63 9.25 7.33 0.14
CA PRO A 63 10.30 6.86 -0.75
C PRO A 63 11.21 8.04 -1.08
N SER A 64 12.50 7.90 -0.76
CA SER A 64 13.47 8.95 -1.02
C SER A 64 13.51 9.18 -2.52
N ARG A 65 12.87 10.26 -2.98
CA ARG A 65 12.94 10.73 -4.36
C ARG A 65 14.42 11.01 -4.61
N GLN A 66 15.13 10.05 -5.20
CA GLN A 66 16.52 10.20 -5.60
C GLN A 66 16.52 11.29 -6.68
N VAL A 67 16.62 12.55 -6.25
CA VAL A 67 16.90 13.68 -7.11
C VAL A 67 18.31 13.41 -7.61
N ARG A 68 18.44 12.74 -8.77
CA ARG A 68 19.73 12.61 -9.43
C ARG A 68 20.22 14.03 -9.74
N PRO A 69 21.41 14.43 -9.27
CA PRO A 69 22.00 15.73 -9.58
C PRO A 69 22.33 15.88 -11.07
#